data_AF-A0A970FUG3-F1
#
_entry.id   AF-A0A970FUG3-F1
#
_cell.length_a   1.000
_cell.length_b   1.000
_cell.length_c   1.000
_cell.angle_alpha   90.00
_cell.angle_beta   90.00
_cell.angle_gamma   90.00
#
_symmetry.space_group_name_H-M   'P 1'
#
loop_
_entity.id
_entity.type
_entity.pdbx_description
1 polymer ?
#
loop_
_entity_poly.entity_id
_entity_poly.type
_entity_poly.pdbx_seq_one_letter_code
_entity_poly.pdbx_strand_id
1 'polypeptide(L)'
;MPCPVCQGLLKYYDRRKRKALNGRGEQEVYSLRRLRCCSCKRLHLELPWFLIPYKRYRLEVIEEVIAGRAEQAPVEERTRQKIKAWYRQIKTHFLGVWRFCITHGFASPKLSPILTTYVRATVNSGFWPTHPLGRHIWKKNPL
;
A
#
# COMPACT_ATOMS: atom_id res chain seq x y z
N MET A 1 -15.51 -6.20 -2.36
CA MET A 1 -14.79 -5.50 -1.28
C MET A 1 -15.64 -4.34 -0.80
N PRO A 2 -16.00 -4.26 0.49
CA PRO A 2 -16.73 -3.13 1.04
C PRO A 2 -15.83 -1.89 1.16
N CYS A 3 -16.44 -0.73 1.36
CA CYS A 3 -15.70 0.50 1.61
C CYS A 3 -14.85 0.36 2.90
N PRO A 4 -13.51 0.55 2.86
CA PRO A 4 -12.66 0.43 4.05
C PRO A 4 -12.89 1.54 5.09
N VAL A 5 -13.75 2.53 4.79
CA VAL A 5 -14.05 3.67 5.67
C VAL A 5 -15.39 3.48 6.39
N CYS A 6 -16.41 3.00 5.69
CA CYS A 6 -17.78 2.92 6.25
C CYS A 6 -18.50 1.62 5.93
N GLN A 7 -17.78 0.62 5.41
CA GLN A 7 -18.29 -0.70 5.00
C GLN A 7 -19.37 -0.69 3.91
N GLY A 8 -19.77 0.48 3.40
CA GLY A 8 -20.78 0.62 2.35
C GLY A 8 -20.36 0.03 1.00
N LEU A 9 -21.35 -0.24 0.15
CA LEU A 9 -21.16 -0.81 -1.19
C LEU A 9 -20.28 0.09 -2.07
N LEU A 10 -19.31 -0.52 -2.73
CA LEU A 10 -18.46 0.12 -3.75
C LEU A 10 -19.02 -0.15 -5.15
N LYS A 11 -19.15 0.90 -5.96
CA LYS A 11 -19.49 0.79 -7.40
C LYS A 11 -18.31 1.23 -8.26
N TYR A 12 -18.19 0.65 -9.44
CA TYR A 12 -17.22 1.11 -10.44
C TYR A 12 -17.44 2.60 -10.72
N TYR A 13 -16.34 3.36 -10.82
CA TYR A 13 -16.36 4.78 -11.16
C TYR A 13 -15.61 5.01 -12.46
N ASP A 14 -14.30 4.74 -12.48
CA ASP A 14 -13.47 4.86 -13.68
C ASP A 14 -12.16 4.06 -13.53
N ARG A 15 -11.20 4.32 -14.40
CA ARG A 15 -9.84 3.79 -14.31
C ARG A 15 -8.81 4.91 -14.15
N ARG A 16 -7.73 4.61 -13.44
CA ARG A 16 -6.57 5.49 -13.26
C ARG A 16 -5.30 4.77 -13.73
N LYS A 17 -4.51 5.42 -14.59
CA LYS A 17 -3.17 4.95 -14.96
C LYS A 17 -2.22 5.05 -13.77
N ARG A 18 -1.46 3.99 -13.53
CA ARG A 18 -0.44 3.90 -12.49
C ARG A 18 0.84 3.36 -13.09
N LYS A 19 1.90 4.17 -13.05
CA LYS A 19 3.24 3.79 -13.46
C LYS A 19 3.97 3.08 -12.32
N ALA A 20 4.73 2.02 -12.61
CA ALA A 20 5.70 1.44 -11.68
C ALA A 20 6.93 0.94 -12.45
N LEU A 21 8.07 0.87 -11.78
CA LEU A 21 9.32 0.35 -12.32
C LEU A 21 9.51 -1.11 -11.87
N ASN A 22 9.88 -1.98 -12.81
CA ASN A 22 10.21 -3.38 -12.54
C ASN A 22 11.69 -3.57 -12.15
N GLY A 23 12.11 -4.82 -11.95
CA GLY A 23 13.48 -5.15 -11.54
C GLY A 23 14.57 -4.72 -12.51
N ARG A 24 14.22 -4.53 -13.79
CA ARG A 24 15.12 -4.05 -14.86
C ARG A 24 15.13 -2.51 -14.97
N GLY A 25 14.33 -1.82 -14.16
CA GLY A 25 14.17 -0.37 -14.25
C GLY A 25 13.22 0.07 -15.37
N GLU A 26 12.54 -0.87 -16.03
CA GLU A 26 11.59 -0.56 -17.09
C GLU A 26 10.26 -0.06 -16.51
N GLN A 27 9.67 0.93 -17.16
CA GLN A 27 8.39 1.50 -16.74
C GLN A 27 7.21 0.71 -17.29
N GLU A 28 6.40 0.17 -16.39
CA GLU A 28 5.14 -0.49 -16.68
C GLU A 28 3.97 0.43 -16.30
N VAL A 29 2.90 0.41 -17.12
CA VAL A 29 1.71 1.25 -16.89
C VAL A 29 0.48 0.37 -16.69
N TYR A 30 -0.08 0.45 -15.49
CA TYR A 30 -1.25 -0.31 -15.06
C TYR A 30 -2.51 0.55 -15.12
N SER A 31 -3.59 0.01 -15.67
CA SER A 31 -4.90 0.67 -15.72
C SER A 31 -5.77 0.16 -14.57
N LEU A 32 -5.73 0.85 -13.43
CA LEU A 32 -6.34 0.41 -12.17
C LEU A 32 -7.78 0.90 -12.04
N ARG A 33 -8.69 0.04 -11.55
CA ARG A 33 -10.08 0.45 -11.29
C ARG A 33 -10.14 1.36 -10.06
N ARG A 34 -10.89 2.46 -10.18
CA ARG A 34 -11.34 3.26 -9.05
C ARG A 34 -12.81 2.99 -8.81
N LEU A 35 -13.15 2.76 -7.56
CA LEU A 35 -14.50 2.52 -7.10
C LEU A 35 -14.95 3.72 -6.26
N ARG A 36 -16.24 4.08 -6.35
CA ARG A 36 -16.86 5.09 -5.49
C ARG A 36 -17.76 4.40 -4.47
N CYS A 37 -17.61 4.75 -3.20
CA CYS A 37 -18.53 4.29 -2.17
C CYS A 37 -19.91 4.94 -2.32
N CYS A 38 -20.97 4.13 -2.28
CA CYS A 38 -22.34 4.62 -2.38
C CYS A 38 -22.75 5.43 -1.14
N SER A 39 -22.19 5.12 0.03
CA SER A 39 -22.50 5.77 1.30
C SER A 39 -21.64 7.01 1.54
N CYS A 40 -20.32 6.87 1.73
CA CYS A 40 -19.45 8.01 2.07
C CYS A 40 -18.92 8.81 0.87
N LYS A 41 -19.26 8.40 -0.36
CA LYS A 41 -18.85 9.03 -1.64
C LYS A 41 -17.33 9.11 -1.91
N ARG A 42 -16.49 8.54 -1.04
CA ARG A 42 -15.04 8.47 -1.24
C ARG A 42 -14.68 7.54 -2.41
N LEU A 43 -13.56 7.88 -3.08
CA LEU A 43 -12.96 7.04 -4.12
C LEU A 43 -11.92 6.10 -3.51
N HIS A 44 -11.96 4.84 -3.92
CA HIS A 44 -11.04 3.79 -3.52
C HIS A 44 -10.36 3.22 -4.76
N LEU A 45 -9.05 3.10 -4.72
CA LEU A 45 -8.29 2.48 -5.80
C LEU A 45 -8.16 0.99 -5.50
N GLU A 46 -8.56 0.14 -6.44
CA GLU A 46 -8.22 -1.29 -6.36
C GLU A 46 -6.73 -1.45 -6.66
N LEU A 47 -5.96 -1.66 -5.60
CA LEU A 47 -4.52 -1.76 -5.69
C LEU A 47 -4.11 -3.22 -5.90
N PRO A 48 -3.44 -3.56 -7.02
CA PRO A 48 -2.84 -4.87 -7.22
C PRO A 48 -1.78 -5.16 -6.17
N TRP A 49 -1.57 -6.44 -5.89
CA TRP A 49 -0.69 -6.88 -4.83
C TRP A 49 0.77 -6.50 -5.01
N PHE A 50 1.25 -6.41 -6.24
CA PHE A 50 2.63 -6.04 -6.59
C PHE A 50 2.88 -4.52 -6.52
N LEU A 51 1.88 -3.72 -6.14
CA LEU A 51 2.01 -2.27 -5.99
C LEU A 51 1.88 -1.86 -4.52
N ILE A 52 2.84 -1.06 -4.06
CA ILE A 52 2.74 -0.35 -2.79
C ILE A 52 2.19 1.07 -3.06
N PRO A 53 1.23 1.58 -2.26
CA PRO A 53 0.75 2.94 -2.42
C PRO A 53 1.91 3.94 -2.49
N TYR A 54 1.86 4.81 -3.51
CA TYR A 54 2.78 5.93 -3.70
C TYR A 54 4.25 5.56 -3.96
N LYS A 55 4.60 4.28 -4.12
CA LYS A 55 5.96 3.87 -4.46
C LYS A 55 6.22 3.80 -5.95
N ARG A 56 7.41 4.20 -6.39
CA ARG A 56 7.75 4.21 -7.82
C ARG A 56 8.07 2.82 -8.35
N TYR A 57 8.56 1.94 -7.49
CA TYR A 57 8.96 0.59 -7.82
C TYR A 57 7.86 -0.41 -7.46
N ARG A 58 7.84 -1.54 -8.17
CA ARG A 58 7.06 -2.71 -7.78
C ARG A 58 7.54 -3.24 -6.44
N LEU A 59 6.66 -4.00 -5.79
CA LEU A 59 6.87 -4.55 -4.46
C LEU A 59 8.13 -5.41 -4.39
N GLU A 60 8.32 -6.30 -5.35
CA GLU A 60 9.46 -7.22 -5.41
C GLU A 60 10.79 -6.45 -5.46
N VAL A 61 10.86 -5.35 -6.20
CA VAL A 61 12.06 -4.51 -6.26
C VAL A 61 12.34 -3.87 -4.90
N ILE A 62 11.28 -3.44 -4.21
CA ILE A 62 11.39 -2.87 -2.87
C ILE A 62 11.85 -3.94 -1.88
N GLU A 63 11.34 -5.16 -1.96
CA GLU A 63 11.76 -6.30 -1.14
C GLU A 63 13.24 -6.63 -1.37
N GLU A 64 13.69 -6.72 -2.63
CA GLU A 64 15.10 -6.97 -2.95
C GLU A 64 16.04 -5.84 -2.47
N VAL A 65 15.61 -4.57 -2.57
CA VAL A 65 16.39 -3.44 -2.04
C VAL A 65 16.49 -3.49 -0.52
N ILE A 66 15.39 -3.83 0.18
CA ILE A 66 15.37 -3.98 1.63
C ILE A 66 16.28 -5.14 2.06
N ALA A 67 16.24 -6.26 1.33
CA ALA A 67 17.07 -7.43 1.56
C ALA A 67 18.55 -7.23 1.18
N GLY A 68 18.89 -6.14 0.48
CA GLY A 68 20.25 -5.91 -0.02
C GLY A 68 20.63 -6.78 -1.22
N ARG A 69 19.64 -7.36 -1.90
CA ARG A 69 19.81 -8.31 -3.01
C ARG A 69 19.44 -7.73 -4.38
N ALA A 70 18.99 -6.47 -4.45
CA ALA A 70 18.64 -5.85 -5.72
C ALA A 70 19.87 -5.69 -6.62
N GLU A 71 19.90 -6.37 -7.76
CA GLU A 71 21.05 -6.34 -8.68
C GLU A 71 20.97 -5.19 -9.68
N GLN A 72 19.84 -5.05 -10.38
CA GLN A 72 19.72 -4.14 -11.53
C GLN A 72 19.12 -2.77 -11.17
N ALA A 73 17.87 -2.72 -10.73
CA ALA A 73 17.20 -1.47 -10.37
C ALA A 73 16.81 -1.41 -8.89
N PRO A 74 16.79 -0.22 -8.25
CA PRO A 74 17.29 1.07 -8.75
C PRO A 74 18.81 1.06 -8.92
N VAL A 75 19.38 1.72 -9.93
CA VAL A 75 20.86 1.83 -10.04
C VAL A 75 21.41 2.79 -8.97
N GLU A 76 20.69 3.87 -8.68
CA GLU A 76 21.18 4.91 -7.79
C GLU A 76 21.09 4.49 -6.31
N GLU A 77 22.23 4.47 -5.63
CA GLU A 77 22.30 4.12 -4.20
C GLU A 77 21.45 5.07 -3.33
N ARG A 78 21.37 6.35 -3.70
CA ARG A 78 20.48 7.30 -3.02
C ARG A 78 19.02 6.85 -3.05
N THR A 79 18.56 6.24 -4.14
CA THR A 79 17.20 5.69 -4.25
C THR A 79 17.05 4.47 -3.36
N ARG A 80 18.04 3.57 -3.34
CA ARG A 80 18.08 2.38 -2.47
C ARG A 80 18.02 2.78 -0.99
N GLN A 81 18.81 3.76 -0.58
CA GLN A 81 18.81 4.32 0.77
C GLN A 81 17.45 4.91 1.15
N LYS A 82 16.79 5.63 0.25
CA LYS A 82 15.44 6.18 0.49
C LYS A 82 14.40 5.06 0.68
N ILE A 83 14.49 3.98 -0.08
CA ILE A 83 13.61 2.80 0.10
C ILE A 83 13.85 2.16 1.47
N LYS A 84 15.12 1.89 1.82
CA LYS A 84 15.50 1.33 3.13
C LYS A 84 15.06 2.23 4.28
N ALA A 85 15.27 3.54 4.19
CA ALA A 85 14.87 4.52 5.19
C ALA A 85 13.35 4.55 5.37
N TRP A 86 12.58 4.55 4.27
CA TRP A 86 11.13 4.45 4.34
C TRP A 86 10.68 3.17 5.06
N TYR A 87 11.27 2.01 4.72
CA TYR A 87 10.89 0.76 5.36
C TYR A 87 11.18 0.79 6.87
N ARG A 88 12.35 1.31 7.27
CA ARG A 88 12.71 1.49 8.69
C ARG A 88 11.70 2.37 9.44
N GLN A 89 11.15 3.39 8.79
CA GLN A 89 10.15 4.29 9.39
C GLN A 89 8.78 3.63 9.53
N ILE A 90 8.35 2.82 8.55
CA ILE A 90 6.98 2.29 8.52
C ILE A 90 6.82 0.90 9.15
N LYS A 91 7.90 0.12 9.32
CA LYS A 91 7.83 -1.28 9.76
C LYS A 91 7.06 -1.47 11.07
N THR A 92 7.24 -0.57 12.04
CA THR A 92 6.58 -0.68 13.36
C THR A 92 5.08 -0.44 13.23
N HIS A 93 4.68 0.49 12.36
CA HIS A 93 3.27 0.74 12.07
C HIS A 93 2.61 -0.47 11.40
N PHE A 94 3.26 -1.06 10.40
CA PHE A 94 2.80 -2.30 9.77
C PHE A 94 2.61 -3.44 10.77
N LEU A 95 3.56 -3.61 11.70
CA LEU A 95 3.44 -4.60 12.76
C LEU A 95 2.26 -4.32 13.69
N GLY A 96 2.05 -3.05 14.07
CA GLY A 96 0.90 -2.64 14.89
C GLY A 96 -0.44 -2.96 14.22
N VAL A 97 -0.58 -2.63 12.93
CA VAL A 97 -1.79 -2.95 12.16
C VAL A 97 -1.98 -4.46 12.02
N TRP A 98 -0.91 -5.22 11.78
CA TRP A 98 -0.99 -6.68 11.69
C TRP A 98 -1.48 -7.31 13.00
N ARG A 99 -0.95 -6.87 14.14
CA ARG A 99 -1.40 -7.30 15.48
C ARG A 99 -2.87 -6.97 15.70
N PHE A 100 -3.30 -5.75 15.34
CA PHE A 100 -4.70 -5.37 15.36
C PHE A 100 -5.57 -6.33 14.54
N CYS A 101 -5.15 -6.68 13.32
CA CYS A 101 -5.88 -7.63 12.48
C CYS A 101 -5.97 -9.03 13.11
N ILE A 102 -4.92 -9.51 13.77
CA ILE A 102 -4.95 -10.79 14.50
C ILE A 102 -5.98 -10.73 15.63
N THR A 103 -5.91 -9.70 16.48
CA THR A 103 -6.80 -9.55 17.65
C THR A 103 -8.28 -9.51 17.28
N HIS A 104 -8.61 -8.98 16.10
CA HIS A 104 -10.00 -8.86 15.62
C HIS A 104 -10.40 -9.97 14.64
N GLY A 105 -9.60 -11.04 14.51
CA GLY A 105 -9.93 -12.19 13.66
C GLY A 105 -9.81 -11.95 12.14
N PHE A 106 -9.21 -10.83 11.72
CA PHE A 106 -8.95 -10.51 10.31
C PHE A 106 -7.66 -11.15 9.77
N ALA A 107 -6.81 -11.71 10.64
CA ALA A 107 -5.55 -12.36 10.28
C ALA A 107 -5.25 -13.56 11.18
N SER A 108 -4.53 -14.55 10.66
CA SER A 108 -4.08 -15.71 11.44
C SER A 108 -2.76 -15.40 12.16
N PRO A 109 -2.64 -15.70 13.47
CA PRO A 109 -1.40 -15.54 14.22
C PRO A 109 -0.29 -16.51 13.77
N LYS A 110 -0.65 -17.58 13.04
CA LYS A 110 0.31 -18.59 12.55
C LYS A 110 1.06 -18.16 11.29
N LEU A 111 0.66 -17.05 10.67
CA LEU A 111 1.29 -16.58 9.44
C LEU A 111 2.49 -15.70 9.77
N SER A 112 3.65 -16.00 9.17
CA SER A 112 4.80 -15.08 9.14
C SER A 112 4.60 -14.08 7.99
N PRO A 113 4.24 -12.82 8.27
CA PRO A 113 3.90 -11.88 7.20
C PRO A 113 5.14 -11.39 6.46
N ILE A 114 5.17 -11.60 5.14
CA ILE A 114 6.06 -10.88 4.23
C ILE A 114 5.58 -9.44 4.02
N LEU A 115 6.40 -8.58 3.41
CA LEU A 115 6.07 -7.17 3.18
C LEU A 115 4.73 -7.00 2.44
N THR A 116 4.47 -7.86 1.45
CA THR A 116 3.18 -7.92 0.75
C THR A 116 1.99 -8.01 1.71
N THR A 117 2.08 -8.89 2.71
CA THR A 117 1.01 -9.14 3.67
C THR A 117 0.77 -7.91 4.55
N TYR A 118 1.84 -7.29 5.04
CA TYR A 118 1.76 -6.05 5.81
C TYR A 118 1.12 -4.91 5.02
N VAL A 119 1.54 -4.71 3.76
CA VAL A 119 0.99 -3.69 2.88
C VAL A 119 -0.51 -3.93 2.67
N ARG A 120 -0.91 -5.17 2.35
CA ARG A 120 -2.33 -5.51 2.12
C ARG A 120 -3.16 -5.30 3.38
N ALA A 121 -2.71 -5.78 4.53
CA ALA A 121 -3.42 -5.59 5.80
C ALA A 121 -3.62 -4.11 6.10
N THR A 122 -2.57 -3.30 5.93
CA THR A 122 -2.60 -1.86 6.20
C THR A 122 -3.48 -1.07 5.24
N VAL A 123 -3.49 -1.44 3.95
CA VAL A 123 -4.38 -0.82 2.95
C VAL A 123 -5.84 -1.20 3.21
N ASN A 124 -6.11 -2.48 3.45
CA ASN A 124 -7.46 -3.00 3.62
C ASN A 124 -8.10 -2.54 4.92
N SER A 125 -7.32 -2.35 5.99
CA SER A 125 -7.80 -1.81 7.26
C SER A 125 -8.02 -0.29 7.25
N GLY A 126 -7.65 0.40 6.16
CA GLY A 126 -7.71 1.86 6.07
C GLY A 126 -6.66 2.59 6.92
N PHE A 127 -5.69 1.88 7.50
CA PHE A 127 -4.64 2.44 8.35
C PHE A 127 -3.36 2.80 7.57
N TRP A 128 -3.46 3.04 6.26
CA TRP A 128 -2.30 3.47 5.49
C TRP A 128 -1.81 4.86 5.97
N PRO A 129 -0.57 4.99 6.48
CA PRO A 129 -0.20 6.11 7.34
C PRO A 129 -0.06 7.45 6.61
N THR A 130 0.19 7.48 5.30
CA THR A 130 0.37 8.76 4.58
C THR A 130 -0.18 8.74 3.16
N HIS A 131 -0.89 9.82 2.79
CA HIS A 131 -1.02 10.29 1.41
C HIS A 131 0.27 11.07 1.04
N PRO A 132 0.76 11.04 -0.21
CA PRO A 132 2.02 11.66 -0.64
C PRO A 132 2.06 13.20 -0.58
N LEU A 133 1.00 13.82 -0.04
CA LEU A 133 0.89 15.26 0.19
C LEU A 133 0.75 15.59 1.69
N GLY A 134 1.12 14.68 2.60
CA GLY A 134 1.09 14.92 4.05
C GLY A 134 -0.30 15.07 4.67
N ARG A 135 -1.38 14.93 3.91
CA ARG A 135 -2.74 14.95 4.49
C ARG A 135 -2.98 13.64 5.22
N HIS A 136 -3.25 13.74 6.52
CA HIS A 136 -3.92 12.68 7.26
C HIS A 136 -5.19 12.30 6.48
N ILE A 137 -5.29 11.04 6.06
CA ILE A 137 -6.62 10.44 5.93
C ILE A 137 -7.19 10.58 7.35
N TRP A 138 -8.38 11.16 7.51
CA TRP A 138 -9.00 11.58 8.78
C TRP A 138 -8.73 13.04 9.22
N LYS A 139 -9.39 13.98 8.53
CA LYS A 139 -10.15 15.05 9.21
C LYS A 139 -11.56 15.08 8.64
N LYS A 140 -12.48 14.37 9.29
CA LYS A 140 -13.82 14.89 9.56
C LYS A 140 -13.97 14.78 11.07
N ASN A 141 -13.94 15.92 11.74
CA ASN A 141 -14.37 16.00 13.13
C ASN A 141 -15.85 15.60 13.21
N PRO A 142 -16.28 15.07 14.37
CA PRO A 142 -17.69 14.84 14.67
C PRO A 142 -18.44 16.17 14.71
N LEU A 143 -19.73 16.09 14.33
CA LEU A 143 -20.84 17.04 14.51
C LEU A 143 -20.47 18.54 14.58
#